data_AF-A0A0Q5PWD8-F1
#
_entry.id   AF-A0A0Q5PWD8-F1
#
_cell.length_a   1.000
_cell.length_b   1.000
_cell.length_c   1.000
_cell.angle_alpha   90.00
_cell.angle_beta   90.00
_cell.angle_gamma   90.00
#
_symmetry.space_group_name_H-M   'P 1'
#
loop_
_entity.id
_entity.type
_entity.pdbx_description
1 polymer ?
#
loop_
_entity_poly.entity_id
_entity_poly.type
_entity_poly.pdbx_seq_one_letter_code
_entity_poly.pdbx_strand_id
1 'polypeptide(L)'
;MLDGSGREAFTELSFKNKNLIDFNRAKNEIALVDHTKNKVIYGLDSLLIIIGTSFPLLEKIARIKPLYWFFKKLYSFISYNRKQIIPSANGSSAAACIPDFNLKYRLAYIGFVVLFSSYVLSIFTSKSGLDINPNFTREFAICLGQIIWQTLFLKLYLKGKLWDYLGNMMTVSLIGTLLLIPGLFLNLNSISPIIYFGIVVVIMFLEHLRRCKILQLNLLPTISWMIFRMTVLGIIIWLNY
;
A
#
# COMPACT_ATOMS: atom_id res chain seq x y z
N MET A 1 20.79 12.92 6.26
CA MET A 1 20.25 12.44 4.97
C MET A 1 21.32 12.69 3.91
N LEU A 2 21.40 11.84 2.89
CA LEU A 2 22.25 12.10 1.74
C LEU A 2 21.76 13.33 0.98
N ASP A 3 22.71 14.10 0.44
CA ASP A 3 22.47 15.26 -0.42
C ASP A 3 21.88 14.85 -1.78
N GLY A 4 21.54 15.84 -2.62
CA GLY A 4 20.94 15.62 -3.93
C GLY A 4 21.83 14.85 -4.90
N SER A 5 23.16 14.98 -4.77
CA SER A 5 24.16 14.24 -5.53
C SER A 5 24.36 12.79 -5.06
N GLY A 6 23.96 12.46 -3.84
CA GLY A 6 24.07 11.12 -3.27
C GLY A 6 22.94 10.16 -3.63
N ARG A 7 22.05 10.53 -4.56
CA ARG A 7 20.92 9.69 -5.00
C ARG A 7 20.92 9.54 -6.51
N GLU A 8 21.01 8.30 -6.98
CA GLU A 8 20.84 7.96 -8.39
C GLU A 8 19.53 7.19 -8.58
N ALA A 9 18.76 7.55 -9.61
CA ALA A 9 17.60 6.77 -10.02
C ALA A 9 18.06 5.44 -10.61
N PHE A 10 17.35 4.35 -10.30
CA PHE A 10 17.71 3.01 -10.81
C PHE A 10 17.75 2.94 -12.35
N THR A 11 16.93 3.74 -13.03
CA THR A 11 16.90 3.82 -14.50
C THR A 11 18.03 4.66 -15.11
N GLU A 12 18.75 5.43 -14.29
CA GLU A 12 19.79 6.39 -14.70
C GLU A 12 21.15 6.03 -14.09
N LEU A 13 21.32 4.78 -13.65
CA LEU A 13 22.56 4.31 -13.04
C LEU A 13 23.76 4.54 -13.97
N SER A 14 24.80 5.15 -13.42
CA SER A 14 26.07 5.29 -14.13
C SER A 14 26.65 3.90 -14.50
N PHE A 15 27.37 3.82 -15.61
CA PHE A 15 28.00 2.56 -16.07
C PHE A 15 28.90 1.94 -15.00
N LYS A 16 29.59 2.79 -14.21
CA LYS A 16 30.43 2.38 -13.08
C LYS A 16 29.62 1.71 -11.98
N ASN A 17 28.49 2.29 -11.59
CA ASN A 17 27.63 1.74 -10.53
C ASN A 17 26.90 0.49 -11.00
N LYS A 18 26.54 0.41 -12.30
CA LYS A 18 25.89 -0.77 -12.89
C LYS A 18 26.72 -2.05 -12.77
N ASN A 19 28.05 -1.93 -12.82
CA ASN A 19 28.97 -3.07 -12.67
C ASN A 19 29.25 -3.44 -11.21
N LEU A 20 29.01 -2.52 -10.26
CA LEU A 20 29.22 -2.74 -8.83
C LEU A 20 27.99 -3.32 -8.14
N ILE A 21 26.79 -3.00 -8.62
CA ILE A 21 25.55 -3.47 -8.01
C ILE A 21 25.12 -4.84 -8.53
N ASP A 22 24.53 -5.64 -7.66
CA ASP A 22 23.72 -6.79 -8.04
C ASP A 22 22.37 -6.27 -8.52
N PHE A 23 22.17 -6.28 -9.83
CA PHE A 23 20.99 -5.74 -10.49
C PHE A 23 19.69 -6.45 -10.06
N ASN A 24 19.75 -7.75 -9.75
CA ASN A 24 18.56 -8.50 -9.32
C ASN A 24 18.20 -8.16 -7.88
N ARG A 25 19.21 -8.07 -7.00
CA ARG A 25 19.00 -7.69 -5.61
C ARG A 25 18.54 -6.24 -5.48
N ALA A 26 19.10 -5.33 -6.26
CA ALA A 26 18.80 -3.90 -6.23
C ALA A 26 17.35 -3.55 -6.69
N LYS A 27 16.65 -4.48 -7.35
CA LYS A 27 15.21 -4.33 -7.63
C LYS A 27 14.34 -4.39 -6.37
N ASN A 28 14.75 -5.21 -5.40
CA ASN A 28 14.01 -5.48 -4.17
C ASN A 28 14.65 -4.81 -2.94
N GLU A 29 15.89 -4.37 -3.02
CA GLU A 29 16.63 -3.78 -1.92
C GLU A 29 17.28 -2.47 -2.36
N ILE A 30 17.18 -1.43 -1.53
CA ILE A 30 17.89 -0.18 -1.75
C ILE A 30 19.38 -0.50 -1.68
N ALA A 31 20.14 -0.09 -2.70
CA ALA A 31 21.59 -0.26 -2.75
C ALA A 31 22.27 1.06 -2.36
N LEU A 32 23.19 1.00 -1.40
CA LEU A 32 24.08 2.09 -0.99
C LEU A 32 25.50 1.73 -1.41
N VAL A 33 26.05 2.49 -2.35
CA VAL A 33 27.41 2.30 -2.85
C VAL A 33 28.37 3.16 -2.03
N ASP A 34 29.32 2.51 -1.37
CA ASP A 34 30.45 3.17 -0.72
C ASP A 34 31.60 3.28 -1.74
N HIS A 35 31.77 4.47 -2.30
CA HIS A 35 32.84 4.76 -3.28
C HIS A 35 34.25 4.72 -2.70
N THR A 36 34.40 4.85 -1.37
CA THR A 36 35.72 4.81 -0.71
C THR A 36 36.22 3.38 -0.55
N LYS A 37 35.30 2.46 -0.25
CA LYS A 37 35.62 1.03 -0.02
C LYS A 37 35.27 0.12 -1.20
N ASN A 38 34.66 0.67 -2.25
CA ASN A 38 34.06 -0.07 -3.38
C ASN A 38 33.16 -1.23 -2.90
N LYS A 39 32.34 -0.97 -1.86
CA LYS A 39 31.40 -1.95 -1.31
C LYS A 39 29.97 -1.47 -1.50
N VAL A 40 29.07 -2.42 -1.75
CA VAL A 40 27.62 -2.13 -1.83
C VAL A 40 26.91 -2.75 -0.64
N ILE A 41 26.17 -1.91 0.09
CA ILE A 41 25.34 -2.32 1.23
C ILE A 41 23.89 -2.27 0.75
N TYR A 42 23.10 -3.29 1.07
CA TYR A 42 21.74 -3.42 0.56
C TYR A 42 20.70 -3.42 1.69
N GLY A 43 19.46 -3.13 1.31
CA GLY A 43 18.28 -3.46 2.08
C GLY A 43 18.13 -2.59 3.33
N LEU A 44 17.71 -3.18 4.44
CA LEU A 44 17.57 -2.47 5.71
C LEU A 44 18.89 -1.83 6.17
N ASP A 45 20.03 -2.51 5.99
CA ASP A 45 21.32 -1.98 6.43
C ASP A 45 21.70 -0.70 5.69
N SER A 46 21.41 -0.63 4.39
CA SER A 46 21.59 0.60 3.60
C SER A 46 20.74 1.74 4.15
N LEU A 47 19.48 1.45 4.48
CA LEU A 47 18.53 2.43 4.99
C LEU A 47 18.93 2.94 6.38
N LEU A 48 19.37 2.03 7.26
CA LEU A 48 19.82 2.37 8.61
C LEU A 48 21.07 3.26 8.60
N ILE A 49 22.01 3.02 7.68
CA ILE A 49 23.18 3.90 7.51
C ILE A 49 22.74 5.30 7.03
N ILE A 50 21.85 5.38 6.04
CA ILE A 50 21.35 6.66 5.51
C ILE A 50 20.61 7.44 6.60
N ILE A 51 19.73 6.79 7.34
CA ILE A 51 18.96 7.43 8.44
C ILE A 51 19.90 7.80 9.60
N GLY A 52 20.90 6.97 9.89
CA GLY A 52 21.91 7.19 10.92
C GLY A 52 22.70 8.48 10.74
N THR A 53 22.87 8.96 9.50
CA THR A 53 23.48 10.28 9.25
C THR A 53 22.71 11.46 9.86
N SER A 54 21.38 11.34 10.00
CA SER A 54 20.53 12.37 10.64
C SER A 54 20.11 11.98 12.05
N PHE A 55 19.91 10.69 12.32
CA PHE A 55 19.36 10.17 13.56
C PHE A 55 20.20 8.98 14.07
N PRO A 56 21.40 9.21 14.62
CA PRO A 56 22.32 8.14 15.01
C PRO A 56 21.78 7.27 16.15
N LEU A 57 20.97 7.85 17.05
CA LEU A 57 20.31 7.10 18.12
C LEU A 57 19.30 6.08 17.54
N LEU A 58 18.54 6.49 16.52
CA LEU A 58 17.54 5.65 15.87
C LEU A 58 18.20 4.46 15.17
N GLU A 59 19.35 4.68 14.50
CA GLU A 59 20.14 3.60 13.92
C GLU A 59 20.55 2.57 14.99
N LYS A 60 21.12 3.04 16.11
CA LYS A 60 21.58 2.15 17.20
C LYS A 60 20.43 1.33 17.77
N ILE A 61 19.30 1.96 18.06
CA ILE A 61 18.10 1.29 18.59
C ILE A 61 17.60 0.25 17.58
N ALA A 62 17.45 0.63 16.31
CA ALA A 62 16.96 -0.26 15.26
C ALA A 62 17.86 -1.48 14.99
N ARG A 63 19.13 -1.46 15.41
CA ARG A 63 20.06 -2.60 15.32
C ARG A 63 19.98 -3.58 16.48
N ILE A 64 19.18 -3.30 17.53
CA ILE A 64 18.92 -4.24 18.63
C ILE A 64 18.21 -5.49 18.07
N LYS A 65 18.71 -6.70 18.37
CA LYS A 65 18.33 -7.96 17.67
C LYS A 65 16.82 -8.16 17.44
N PRO A 66 15.93 -8.10 18.47
CA PRO A 66 14.49 -8.21 18.25
C PRO A 66 13.92 -7.15 17.29
N LEU A 67 14.38 -5.91 17.45
CA LEU A 67 13.88 -4.78 16.69
C LEU A 67 14.41 -4.78 15.25
N TYR A 68 15.68 -5.14 15.06
CA TYR A 68 16.27 -5.33 13.74
C TYR A 68 15.55 -6.44 12.97
N TRP A 69 15.25 -7.57 13.64
CA TRP A 69 14.47 -8.64 13.01
C TRP A 69 13.09 -8.16 12.55
N PHE A 70 12.40 -7.40 13.40
CA PHE A 70 11.10 -6.80 13.07
C PHE A 70 11.21 -5.84 11.88
N PHE A 71 12.14 -4.88 11.93
CA PHE A 71 12.34 -3.92 10.84
C PHE A 71 12.78 -4.60 9.54
N LYS A 72 13.52 -5.71 9.62
CA LYS A 72 13.90 -6.48 8.42
C LYS A 72 12.68 -7.09 7.76
N LYS A 73 11.75 -7.65 8.54
CA LYS A 73 10.47 -8.18 8.03
C LYS A 73 9.59 -7.08 7.46
N LEU A 74 9.48 -5.94 8.16
CA LEU A 74 8.71 -4.78 7.69
C LEU A 74 9.29 -4.20 6.39
N TYR A 75 10.62 -4.10 6.31
CA TYR A 75 11.33 -3.66 5.12
C TYR A 75 11.01 -4.56 3.93
N SER A 76 11.16 -5.88 4.08
CA SER A 76 10.81 -6.82 3.00
C SER A 76 9.33 -6.72 2.62
N PHE A 77 8.42 -6.62 3.60
CA PHE A 77 6.99 -6.48 3.36
C PHE A 77 6.64 -5.27 2.49
N ILE A 78 7.23 -4.10 2.78
CA ILE A 78 7.03 -2.89 1.98
C ILE A 78 7.69 -3.05 0.61
N SER A 79 8.92 -3.55 0.56
CA SER A 79 9.69 -3.60 -0.68
C SER A 79 9.07 -4.53 -1.73
N TYR A 80 8.64 -5.73 -1.34
CA TYR A 80 7.98 -6.68 -2.25
C TYR A 80 6.59 -6.21 -2.73
N ASN A 81 5.97 -5.25 -2.03
CA ASN A 81 4.70 -4.63 -2.46
C ASN A 81 4.90 -3.23 -3.04
N ARG A 82 6.15 -2.77 -3.24
CA ARG A 82 6.46 -1.41 -3.74
C ARG A 82 5.80 -1.13 -5.09
N LYS A 83 5.74 -2.12 -5.99
CA LYS A 83 5.05 -2.00 -7.30
C LYS A 83 3.57 -1.63 -7.15
N GLN A 84 2.92 -2.11 -6.09
CA GLN A 84 1.50 -1.87 -5.84
C GLN A 84 1.30 -0.60 -5.03
N ILE A 85 2.22 -0.27 -4.11
CA ILE A 85 2.16 0.98 -3.34
C ILE A 85 2.40 2.18 -4.29
N ILE A 86 3.46 2.11 -5.08
CA ILE A 86 3.92 3.14 -6.03
C ILE A 86 3.93 2.54 -7.44
N PRO A 87 2.78 2.56 -8.15
CA PRO A 87 2.71 2.05 -9.51
C PRO A 87 3.43 3.00 -10.46
N SER A 88 4.30 2.46 -11.31
CA SER A 88 4.99 3.19 -12.37
C SER A 88 4.37 2.89 -13.72
N ALA A 89 4.25 3.91 -14.58
CA ALA A 89 3.67 3.78 -15.92
C ALA A 89 4.58 3.00 -16.89
N ASN A 90 5.89 2.96 -16.62
CA ASN A 90 6.91 2.38 -17.50
C ASN A 90 7.15 0.90 -17.15
N GLY A 91 6.15 0.05 -17.41
CA GLY A 91 6.11 -1.34 -16.96
C GLY A 91 6.85 -2.39 -17.81
N SER A 92 7.58 -2.01 -18.85
CA SER A 92 8.04 -2.96 -19.89
C SER A 92 9.48 -2.81 -20.37
N SER A 93 10.30 -1.94 -19.78
CA SER A 93 11.73 -1.89 -20.12
C SER A 93 12.54 -2.82 -19.21
N ALA A 94 13.53 -3.54 -19.77
CA ALA A 94 14.49 -4.35 -19.00
C ALA A 94 15.29 -3.52 -17.97
N ALA A 95 15.23 -2.19 -18.07
CA ALA A 95 15.80 -1.21 -17.15
C ALA A 95 14.85 -0.80 -16.00
N ALA A 96 13.59 -1.26 -15.99
CA ALA A 96 12.62 -0.89 -14.97
C ALA A 96 12.90 -1.63 -13.64
N CYS A 97 12.96 -0.87 -12.54
CA CYS A 97 13.05 -1.37 -11.17
C CYS A 97 11.72 -2.03 -10.74
N ILE A 98 11.41 -3.20 -11.29
CA ILE A 98 10.22 -3.96 -10.94
C ILE A 98 10.62 -5.02 -9.91
N PRO A 99 10.12 -4.93 -8.66
CA PRO A 99 10.39 -5.94 -7.65
C PRO A 99 9.75 -7.28 -8.04
N ASP A 100 10.36 -8.37 -7.60
CA ASP A 100 9.90 -9.71 -7.91
C ASP A 100 8.57 -10.01 -7.21
N PHE A 101 7.67 -10.70 -7.91
CA PHE A 101 6.39 -11.07 -7.32
C PHE A 101 6.59 -12.17 -6.26
N ASN A 102 6.18 -11.86 -5.03
CA ASN A 102 6.17 -12.84 -3.94
C ASN A 102 4.77 -12.98 -3.34
N LEU A 103 4.15 -14.14 -3.57
CA LEU A 103 2.78 -14.43 -3.12
C LEU A 103 2.62 -14.34 -1.60
N LYS A 104 3.62 -14.77 -0.82
CA LYS A 104 3.56 -14.73 0.66
C LYS A 104 3.44 -13.29 1.16
N TYR A 105 4.27 -12.39 0.63
CA TYR A 105 4.20 -10.97 0.98
C TYR A 105 2.97 -10.26 0.42
N ARG A 106 2.43 -10.71 -0.72
CA ARG A 106 1.16 -10.21 -1.27
C ARG A 106 -0.02 -10.56 -0.36
N LEU A 107 -0.12 -11.81 0.07
CA LEU A 107 -1.18 -12.25 0.98
C LEU A 107 -1.05 -11.58 2.35
N ALA A 108 0.17 -11.45 2.88
CA ALA A 108 0.41 -10.70 4.10
C ALA A 108 -0.06 -9.23 3.97
N TYR A 109 0.21 -8.59 2.82
CA TYR A 109 -0.22 -7.21 2.58
C TYR A 109 -1.74 -7.09 2.51
N ILE A 110 -2.40 -7.96 1.77
CA ILE A 110 -3.87 -7.99 1.71
C ILE A 110 -4.45 -8.20 3.12
N GLY A 111 -3.96 -9.18 3.87
CA GLY A 111 -4.43 -9.46 5.23
C GLY A 111 -4.23 -8.28 6.18
N PHE A 112 -3.06 -7.64 6.15
CA PHE A 112 -2.78 -6.44 6.93
C PHE A 112 -3.77 -5.32 6.60
N VAL A 113 -3.97 -5.00 5.33
CA VAL A 113 -4.89 -3.92 4.93
C VAL A 113 -6.32 -4.26 5.31
N VAL A 114 -6.77 -5.51 5.17
CA VAL A 114 -8.12 -5.92 5.59
C VAL A 114 -8.30 -5.68 7.08
N LEU A 115 -7.41 -6.20 7.92
CA LEU A 115 -7.53 -6.07 9.38
C LEU A 115 -7.48 -4.61 9.81
N PHE A 116 -6.50 -3.86 9.29
CA PHE A 116 -6.32 -2.46 9.64
C PHE A 116 -7.50 -1.59 9.19
N SER A 117 -7.97 -1.77 7.96
CA SER A 117 -9.12 -1.03 7.43
C SER A 117 -10.40 -1.36 8.18
N SER A 118 -10.63 -2.63 8.52
CA SER A 118 -11.82 -3.05 9.27
C SER A 118 -11.83 -2.46 10.68
N TYR A 119 -10.67 -2.39 11.33
CA TYR A 119 -10.53 -1.78 12.65
C TYR A 119 -10.82 -0.27 12.64
N VAL A 120 -10.14 0.47 11.75
CA VAL A 120 -10.33 1.93 11.62
C VAL A 120 -11.76 2.26 11.22
N LEU A 121 -12.32 1.53 10.26
CA LEU A 121 -13.69 1.74 9.81
C LEU A 121 -14.70 1.45 10.92
N SER A 122 -14.48 0.40 11.71
CA SER A 122 -15.36 0.08 12.85
C SER A 122 -15.43 1.23 13.86
N ILE A 123 -14.31 1.88 14.16
CA ILE A 123 -14.27 3.03 15.07
C ILE A 123 -14.85 4.28 14.39
N PHE A 124 -14.58 4.47 13.11
CA PHE A 124 -15.11 5.62 12.38
C PHE A 124 -16.65 5.57 12.27
N THR A 125 -17.22 4.38 12.10
CA THR A 125 -18.68 4.21 11.98
C THR A 125 -19.42 4.64 13.23
N SER A 126 -18.87 4.47 14.44
CA SER A 126 -19.52 4.99 15.66
C SER A 126 -19.55 6.53 15.73
N LYS A 127 -18.69 7.20 14.95
CA LYS A 127 -18.69 8.65 14.79
C LYS A 127 -19.53 9.14 13.62
N SER A 128 -20.08 8.26 12.80
CA SER A 128 -20.71 8.63 11.51
C SER A 128 -22.05 9.36 11.63
N GLY A 129 -22.58 9.55 12.83
CA GLY A 129 -23.88 10.21 13.07
C GLY A 129 -25.10 9.37 12.65
N LEU A 130 -24.89 8.13 12.20
CA LEU A 130 -25.92 7.19 11.75
C LEU A 130 -26.38 6.22 12.87
N ASP A 131 -25.95 6.43 14.12
CA ASP A 131 -26.20 5.54 15.27
C ASP A 131 -25.87 4.06 15.06
N ILE A 132 -24.98 3.78 14.09
CA ILE A 132 -24.51 2.43 13.81
C ILE A 132 -23.42 2.06 14.82
N ASN A 133 -23.71 1.03 15.62
CA ASN A 133 -22.74 0.51 16.59
C ASN A 133 -21.43 0.05 15.90
N PRO A 134 -20.27 0.30 16.55
CA PRO A 134 -18.98 -0.16 16.06
C PRO A 134 -19.00 -1.70 16.03
N ASN A 135 -18.74 -2.29 14.86
CA ASN A 135 -18.75 -3.73 14.68
C ASN A 135 -17.61 -4.16 13.76
N PHE A 136 -16.51 -4.59 14.35
CA PHE A 136 -15.35 -5.08 13.62
C PHE A 136 -15.70 -6.24 12.68
N THR A 137 -16.52 -7.19 13.14
CA THR A 137 -16.91 -8.37 12.35
C THR A 137 -17.67 -7.98 11.10
N ARG A 138 -18.57 -6.98 11.19
CA ARG A 138 -19.28 -6.42 10.02
C ARG A 138 -18.29 -5.82 9.02
N GLU A 139 -17.42 -4.91 9.48
CA GLU A 139 -16.47 -4.24 8.58
C GLU A 139 -15.46 -5.22 7.97
N PHE A 140 -15.04 -6.22 8.74
CA PHE A 140 -14.19 -7.31 8.29
C PHE A 140 -14.86 -8.16 7.21
N ALA A 141 -16.12 -8.55 7.42
CA ALA A 141 -16.89 -9.29 6.43
C ALA A 141 -17.09 -8.48 5.15
N ILE A 142 -17.33 -7.17 5.25
CA ILE A 142 -17.45 -6.27 4.08
C ILE A 142 -16.13 -6.18 3.31
N CYS A 143 -15.00 -5.98 4.01
CA CYS A 143 -13.68 -5.90 3.39
C CYS A 143 -13.29 -7.21 2.71
N LEU A 144 -13.52 -8.36 3.36
CA LEU A 144 -13.29 -9.67 2.74
C LEU A 144 -14.25 -9.94 1.58
N GLY A 145 -15.53 -9.63 1.75
CA GLY A 145 -16.55 -9.77 0.72
C GLY A 145 -16.20 -8.99 -0.54
N GLN A 146 -15.66 -7.77 -0.39
CA GLN A 146 -15.19 -6.96 -1.51
C GLN A 146 -14.08 -7.68 -2.30
N ILE A 147 -13.11 -8.29 -1.62
CA ILE A 147 -12.00 -9.02 -2.25
C ILE A 147 -12.53 -10.26 -2.97
N ILE A 148 -13.40 -11.02 -2.31
CA ILE A 148 -14.00 -12.23 -2.89
C ILE A 148 -14.81 -11.86 -4.14
N TRP A 149 -15.69 -10.87 -4.03
CA TRP A 149 -16.49 -10.36 -5.14
C TRP A 149 -15.63 -9.95 -6.34
N GLN A 150 -14.62 -9.12 -6.10
CA GLN A 150 -13.69 -8.65 -7.13
C GLN A 150 -12.91 -9.80 -7.77
N THR A 151 -12.48 -10.76 -6.95
CA THR A 151 -11.76 -11.93 -7.45
C THR A 151 -12.65 -12.78 -8.34
N LEU A 152 -13.87 -13.11 -7.90
CA LEU A 152 -14.80 -13.96 -8.66
C LEU A 152 -15.24 -13.27 -9.96
N PHE A 153 -15.67 -12.01 -9.87
CA PHE A 153 -16.21 -11.28 -11.02
C PHE A 153 -15.14 -10.97 -12.07
N LEU A 154 -13.90 -10.72 -11.65
CA LEU A 154 -12.83 -10.30 -12.57
C LEU A 154 -11.82 -11.38 -12.92
N LYS A 155 -11.93 -12.61 -12.38
CA LYS A 155 -10.96 -13.69 -12.62
C LYS A 155 -10.70 -13.93 -14.12
N LEU A 156 -11.78 -14.05 -14.89
CA LEU A 156 -11.74 -14.32 -16.33
C LEU A 156 -11.24 -13.11 -17.14
N TYR A 157 -11.58 -11.90 -16.67
CA TYR A 157 -11.20 -10.63 -17.31
C TYR A 157 -9.71 -10.30 -17.07
N LEU A 158 -9.23 -10.39 -15.83
CA LEU A 158 -7.88 -9.96 -15.45
C LEU A 158 -6.80 -11.00 -15.73
N LYS A 159 -7.14 -12.30 -15.73
CA LYS A 159 -6.20 -13.40 -15.97
C LYS A 159 -4.89 -13.23 -15.16
N GLY A 160 -3.75 -13.07 -15.82
CA GLY A 160 -2.43 -12.88 -15.20
C GLY A 160 -2.26 -11.55 -14.43
N LYS A 161 -3.12 -10.54 -14.65
CA LYS A 161 -3.07 -9.26 -13.93
C LYS A 161 -3.84 -9.26 -12.60
N LEU A 162 -4.48 -10.37 -12.23
CA LEU A 162 -5.36 -10.44 -11.05
C LEU A 162 -4.65 -10.01 -9.76
N TRP A 163 -3.47 -10.56 -9.48
CA TRP A 163 -2.73 -10.23 -8.26
C TRP A 163 -2.24 -8.79 -8.23
N ASP A 164 -1.82 -8.26 -9.38
CA ASP A 164 -1.42 -6.85 -9.52
C ASP A 164 -2.61 -5.91 -9.27
N TYR A 165 -3.79 -6.24 -9.80
CA TYR A 165 -5.02 -5.51 -9.54
C TYR A 165 -5.41 -5.57 -8.07
N LEU A 166 -5.49 -6.76 -7.47
CA LEU A 166 -5.88 -6.91 -6.06
C LEU A 166 -4.95 -6.13 -5.13
N GLY A 167 -3.63 -6.16 -5.37
CA GLY A 167 -2.70 -5.37 -4.58
C GLY A 167 -2.85 -3.86 -4.76
N ASN A 168 -3.16 -3.39 -5.98
CA ASN A 168 -3.49 -1.98 -6.22
C ASN A 168 -4.79 -1.58 -5.53
N MET A 169 -5.84 -2.41 -5.61
CA MET A 169 -7.11 -2.21 -4.92
C MET A 169 -6.91 -2.12 -3.40
N MET A 170 -6.11 -3.01 -2.81
CA MET A 170 -5.78 -2.92 -1.39
C MET A 170 -5.00 -1.65 -1.04
N THR A 171 -4.16 -1.15 -1.94
CA THR A 171 -3.48 0.13 -1.72
C THR A 171 -4.46 1.30 -1.70
N VAL A 172 -5.48 1.30 -2.56
CA VAL A 172 -6.57 2.28 -2.49
C VAL A 172 -7.30 2.20 -1.14
N SER A 173 -7.63 0.99 -0.68
CA SER A 173 -8.23 0.78 0.65
C SER A 173 -7.32 1.31 1.77
N LEU A 174 -6.01 1.06 1.70
CA LEU A 174 -5.06 1.57 2.68
C LEU A 174 -5.00 3.10 2.69
N ILE A 175 -4.98 3.75 1.52
CA ILE A 175 -5.04 5.22 1.41
C ILE A 175 -6.30 5.75 2.07
N GLY A 176 -7.46 5.16 1.75
CA GLY A 176 -8.72 5.52 2.40
C GLY A 176 -8.66 5.39 3.91
N THR A 177 -8.17 4.26 4.41
CA THR A 177 -8.00 4.01 5.84
C THR A 177 -7.10 5.04 6.51
N LEU A 178 -5.95 5.37 5.91
CA LEU A 178 -5.04 6.39 6.44
C LEU A 178 -5.68 7.78 6.46
N LEU A 179 -6.48 8.11 5.43
CA LEU A 179 -7.24 9.37 5.38
C LEU A 179 -8.39 9.40 6.40
N LEU A 180 -8.92 8.27 6.85
CA LEU A 180 -9.95 8.25 7.89
C LEU A 180 -9.40 8.51 9.30
N ILE A 181 -8.12 8.21 9.55
CA ILE A 181 -7.50 8.34 10.88
C ILE A 181 -7.59 9.76 11.45
N PRO A 182 -7.27 10.85 10.73
CA PRO A 182 -7.45 12.21 11.25
C PRO A 182 -8.90 12.47 11.70
N GLY A 183 -9.88 11.97 10.93
CA GLY A 183 -11.31 12.08 11.27
C GLY A 183 -11.68 11.41 12.60
N LEU A 184 -10.91 10.43 13.06
CA LEU A 184 -11.10 9.82 14.38
C LEU A 184 -10.73 10.75 15.54
N PHE A 185 -9.87 11.75 15.33
CA PHE A 185 -9.43 12.67 16.38
C PHE A 185 -10.19 14.00 16.35
N LEU A 186 -10.94 14.27 15.28
CA LEU A 186 -11.75 15.48 15.16
C LEU A 186 -13.08 15.30 15.90
N ASN A 187 -13.48 16.33 16.65
CA ASN A 187 -14.82 16.46 17.22
C ASN A 187 -15.73 17.07 16.17
N LEU A 188 -16.28 16.22 15.33
CA LEU A 188 -17.14 16.61 14.22
C LEU A 188 -18.62 16.60 14.66
N ASN A 189 -19.40 17.61 14.26
CA ASN A 189 -20.86 17.63 14.44
C ASN A 189 -21.52 16.46 13.68
N SER A 190 -22.75 16.06 13.99
CA SER A 190 -23.38 14.85 13.43
C SER A 190 -23.35 14.68 11.90
N ILE A 191 -23.32 15.79 11.13
CA ILE A 191 -23.28 15.77 9.66
C ILE A 191 -21.84 15.74 9.10
N SER A 192 -20.89 16.34 9.81
CA SER A 192 -19.51 16.52 9.34
C SER A 192 -18.74 15.21 9.08
N PRO A 193 -18.89 14.11 9.85
CA PRO A 193 -18.31 12.80 9.58
C PRO A 193 -18.78 12.20 8.26
N ILE A 194 -20.04 12.41 7.90
CA ILE A 194 -20.62 11.90 6.64
C ILE A 194 -19.98 12.61 5.46
N ILE A 195 -19.87 13.94 5.53
CA ILE A 195 -19.18 14.75 4.51
C ILE A 195 -17.71 14.33 4.39
N TYR A 196 -17.02 14.17 5.53
CA TYR A 196 -15.63 13.74 5.56
C TYR A 196 -15.43 12.36 4.91
N PHE A 197 -16.29 11.40 5.26
CA PHE A 197 -16.29 10.08 4.66
C PHE A 197 -16.53 10.15 3.15
N GLY A 198 -17.49 10.97 2.70
CA GLY A 198 -17.75 11.20 1.27
C GLY A 198 -16.53 11.72 0.52
N ILE A 199 -15.79 12.68 1.09
CA ILE A 199 -14.53 13.19 0.51
C ILE A 199 -13.51 12.06 0.37
N VAL A 200 -13.32 11.24 1.41
CA VAL A 200 -12.40 10.09 1.37
C VAL A 200 -12.82 9.10 0.27
N VAL A 201 -14.11 8.79 0.16
CA VAL A 201 -14.64 7.89 -0.88
C VAL A 201 -14.36 8.44 -2.29
N VAL A 202 -14.53 9.75 -2.51
CA VAL A 202 -14.21 10.39 -3.80
C VAL A 202 -12.72 10.26 -4.12
N ILE A 203 -11.84 10.53 -3.15
CA ILE A 203 -10.39 10.38 -3.32
C ILE A 203 -10.04 8.93 -3.68
N MET A 204 -10.61 7.96 -2.96
CA MET A 204 -10.41 6.53 -3.24
C MET A 204 -10.88 6.17 -4.65
N PHE A 205 -12.04 6.66 -5.08
CA PHE A 205 -12.59 6.42 -6.41
C PHE A 205 -11.68 6.95 -7.52
N LEU A 206 -11.21 8.20 -7.40
CA LEU A 206 -10.28 8.80 -8.36
C LEU A 206 -8.94 8.04 -8.41
N GLU A 207 -8.41 7.63 -7.26
CA GLU A 207 -7.18 6.87 -7.18
C GLU A 207 -7.33 5.45 -7.78
N HIS A 208 -8.49 4.83 -7.58
CA HIS A 208 -8.81 3.54 -8.21
C HIS A 208 -8.84 3.65 -9.74
N LEU A 209 -9.50 4.68 -10.28
CA LEU A 209 -9.51 4.96 -11.72
C LEU A 209 -8.10 5.18 -12.27
N ARG A 210 -7.29 5.99 -11.58
CA ARG A 210 -5.90 6.26 -11.96
C ARG A 210 -5.09 4.97 -12.02
N ARG A 211 -5.22 4.09 -11.01
CA ARG A 211 -4.50 2.81 -10.95
C ARG A 211 -4.97 1.81 -12.00
N CYS A 212 -6.28 1.72 -12.26
CA CYS A 212 -6.80 0.92 -13.37
C CYS A 212 -6.22 1.37 -14.71
N LYS A 213 -6.13 2.69 -14.94
CA LYS A 213 -5.50 3.26 -16.15
C LYS A 213 -4.01 2.89 -16.26
N ILE A 214 -3.26 2.97 -15.15
CA ILE A 214 -1.84 2.57 -15.12
C ILE A 214 -1.67 1.06 -15.41
N LEU A 215 -2.58 0.22 -14.93
CA LEU A 215 -2.59 -1.22 -15.21
C LEU A 215 -3.12 -1.58 -16.61
N GLN A 216 -3.51 -0.59 -17.41
CA GLN A 216 -4.16 -0.76 -18.71
C GLN A 216 -5.43 -1.61 -18.61
N LEU A 217 -6.27 -1.31 -17.62
CA LEU A 217 -7.58 -1.91 -17.40
C LEU A 217 -8.68 -0.90 -17.78
N ASN A 218 -9.81 -1.41 -18.26
CA ASN A 218 -10.98 -0.57 -18.55
C ASN A 218 -11.71 -0.18 -17.24
N LEU A 219 -12.88 0.46 -17.35
CA LEU A 219 -13.67 0.88 -16.19
C LEU A 219 -14.35 -0.28 -15.44
N LEU A 220 -14.39 -1.48 -16.02
CA LEU A 220 -15.10 -2.65 -15.51
C LEU A 220 -14.75 -3.00 -14.04
N PRO A 221 -13.47 -3.02 -13.61
CA PRO A 221 -13.12 -3.27 -12.20
C PRO A 221 -13.68 -2.21 -11.24
N THR A 222 -13.65 -0.94 -11.66
CA THR A 222 -14.19 0.18 -10.87
C THR A 222 -15.71 0.11 -10.77
N ILE A 223 -16.40 -0.22 -11.85
CA ILE A 223 -17.87 -0.40 -11.85
C ILE A 223 -18.25 -1.55 -10.91
N SER A 224 -17.59 -2.70 -11.03
CA SER A 224 -17.81 -3.84 -10.13
C SER A 224 -17.54 -3.49 -8.67
N TRP A 225 -16.55 -2.63 -8.40
CA TRP A 225 -16.20 -2.17 -7.06
C TRP A 225 -17.31 -1.29 -6.47
N MET A 226 -17.78 -0.31 -7.25
CA MET A 226 -18.88 0.56 -6.86
C MET A 226 -20.18 -0.21 -6.63
N ILE A 227 -20.52 -1.16 -7.52
CA ILE A 227 -21.73 -1.98 -7.37
C ILE A 227 -21.72 -2.69 -6.01
N PHE A 228 -20.63 -3.37 -5.66
CA PHE A 228 -20.53 -4.04 -4.37
C PHE A 228 -20.72 -3.05 -3.20
N ARG A 229 -20.06 -1.89 -3.24
CA ARG A 229 -20.14 -0.89 -2.18
C ARG A 229 -21.55 -0.31 -2.02
N MET A 230 -22.22 0.02 -3.13
CA MET A 230 -23.59 0.54 -3.11
C MET A 230 -24.59 -0.51 -2.61
N THR A 231 -24.44 -1.77 -3.03
CA THR A 231 -25.29 -2.87 -2.54
C THR A 231 -25.11 -3.09 -1.04
N VAL A 232 -23.87 -3.13 -0.55
CA VAL A 232 -23.61 -3.29 0.89
C VAL A 232 -24.16 -2.11 1.69
N LEU A 233 -23.96 -0.88 1.22
CA LEU A 233 -24.51 0.30 1.88
C LEU A 233 -26.04 0.26 1.94
N GLY A 234 -26.70 -0.12 0.84
CA GLY A 234 -28.15 -0.29 0.78
C GLY A 234 -28.66 -1.34 1.77
N ILE A 235 -27.96 -2.48 1.88
CA ILE A 235 -28.29 -3.53 2.86
C ILE A 235 -28.11 -3.02 4.30
N ILE A 236 -27.04 -2.28 4.60
CA ILE A 236 -26.83 -1.71 5.93
C ILE A 236 -27.95 -0.74 6.28
N ILE A 237 -28.34 0.15 5.37
CA ILE A 237 -29.43 1.11 5.62
C ILE A 237 -30.74 0.36 5.84
N TRP A 238 -31.07 -0.62 5.00
CA TRP A 238 -32.30 -1.42 5.11
C TRP A 238 -32.38 -2.27 6.38
N LEU A 239 -31.25 -2.68 6.96
CA LEU A 239 -31.24 -3.43 8.22
C LEU A 239 -31.34 -2.53 9.47
N ASN A 240 -31.12 -1.21 9.34
CA ASN A 240 -31.15 -0.27 10.47
C ASN A 240 -32.38 0.66 10.45
N TYR A 241 -33.19 0.65 9.40
CA TYR A 241 -34.43 1.44 9.24
C TYR A 241 -35.55 0.55 8.70
#